data_AF-A0A7R9VW49-F1
#
_entry.id   AF-A0A7R9VW49-F1
#
_cell.length_a   1.000
_cell.length_b   1.000
_cell.length_c   1.000
_cell.angle_alpha   90.00
_cell.angle_beta   90.00
_cell.angle_gamma   90.00
#
_symmetry.space_group_name_H-M   'P 1'
#
loop_
_entity.id
_entity.type
_entity.pdbx_description
1 polymer ?
#
loop_
_entity_poly.entity_id
_entity_poly.type
_entity_poly.pdbx_seq_one_letter_code
_entity_poly.pdbx_strand_id
1 'polypeptide(L)'
;EGNELNGTLSVDIRNWVQLKELSLSSNNFWGQIPDELGNCVSLTELSLNDNRFSGPVPQSLSNLILLESVQLSFNDLTGSLDFICASRPSDNPINDFVSDCGQGAEGKEVLCGCCNVCCHSISTGGSSCRSNLDGTFP
;
A
#
# COMPACT_ATOMS: atom_id res chain seq x y z
N GLU A 1 -3.14 9.16 -12.59
CA GLU A 1 -2.70 9.52 -13.95
C GLU A 1 -1.19 9.33 -14.03
N GLY A 2 -0.69 8.65 -15.06
CA GLY A 2 0.74 8.31 -15.18
C GLY A 2 1.56 9.37 -15.92
N ASN A 3 2.80 9.55 -15.50
CA ASN A 3 3.81 10.39 -16.15
C ASN A 3 5.16 9.64 -16.21
N GLU A 4 6.20 10.29 -16.73
CA GLU A 4 7.56 9.74 -16.73
C GLU A 4 8.41 10.21 -15.54
N LEU A 5 7.77 10.62 -14.43
CA LEU A 5 8.47 11.13 -13.25
C LEU A 5 9.34 10.03 -12.64
N ASN A 6 10.53 10.41 -12.18
CA ASN A 6 11.50 9.48 -11.60
C ASN A 6 12.19 10.08 -10.37
N GLY A 7 12.89 9.23 -9.64
CA GLY A 7 13.58 9.58 -8.41
C GLY A 7 13.01 8.83 -7.20
N THR A 8 13.36 9.29 -6.01
CA THR A 8 12.90 8.72 -4.74
C THR A 8 11.89 9.65 -4.08
N LEU A 9 11.03 9.12 -3.20
CA LEU A 9 10.18 9.97 -2.37
C LEU A 9 11.04 10.67 -1.31
N SER A 10 10.99 12.01 -1.26
CA SER A 10 11.78 12.79 -0.30
C SER A 10 11.22 12.66 1.12
N VAL A 11 12.12 12.61 2.11
CA VAL A 11 11.80 12.68 3.55
C VAL A 11 11.07 13.98 3.95
N ASP A 12 11.15 15.01 3.11
CA ASP A 12 10.45 16.28 3.32
C ASP A 12 8.92 16.14 3.29
N ILE A 13 8.41 15.00 2.81
CA ILE A 13 6.98 14.67 2.84
C ILE A 13 6.39 14.75 4.25
N ARG A 14 7.21 14.59 5.29
CA ARG A 14 6.80 14.79 6.70
C ARG A 14 6.12 16.13 6.98
N ASN A 15 6.42 17.16 6.17
CA ASN A 15 5.90 18.49 6.37
C ASN A 15 4.47 18.65 5.81
N TRP A 16 3.99 17.69 5.02
CA TRP A 16 2.69 17.75 4.34
C TRP A 16 1.57 17.17 5.22
N VAL A 17 1.50 17.62 6.47
CA VAL A 17 0.58 17.10 7.50
C VAL A 17 -0.91 17.28 7.18
N GLN A 18 -1.24 18.18 6.24
CA GLN A 18 -2.60 18.44 5.76
C GLN A 18 -2.93 17.74 4.44
N LEU A 19 -1.99 16.96 3.89
CA LEU A 19 -2.21 16.21 2.66
C LEU A 19 -3.29 15.15 2.89
N LYS A 20 -4.28 15.11 2.00
CA LYS A 20 -5.37 14.13 2.03
C LYS A 20 -5.19 13.03 1.01
N GLU A 21 -4.73 13.38 -0.18
CA GLU A 21 -4.59 12.46 -1.29
C GLU A 21 -3.17 12.56 -1.83
N LEU A 22 -2.50 11.42 -1.96
CA LEU A 22 -1.22 11.29 -2.64
C LEU A 22 -1.33 10.23 -3.74
N SER A 23 -1.40 10.69 -4.99
CA SER A 23 -1.36 9.81 -6.16
C SER A 23 -0.09 10.05 -6.96
N LEU A 24 0.77 9.03 -7.00
CA LEU A 24 1.99 8.96 -7.79
C LEU A 24 1.97 7.74 -8.73
N SER A 25 0.78 7.16 -8.97
CA SER A 25 0.64 5.93 -9.73
C SER A 25 1.12 6.03 -11.17
N SER A 26 1.59 4.92 -11.71
CA SER A 26 2.04 4.79 -13.10
C SER A 26 3.16 5.79 -13.44
N ASN A 27 4.24 5.76 -12.66
CA ASN A 27 5.45 6.56 -12.85
C ASN A 27 6.72 5.67 -12.76
N ASN A 28 7.90 6.28 -12.71
CA ASN A 28 9.19 5.59 -12.57
C ASN A 28 9.88 5.92 -11.23
N PHE A 29 9.14 6.15 -10.15
CA PHE A 29 9.73 6.31 -8.83
C PHE A 29 10.37 5.01 -8.35
N TRP A 30 11.46 5.11 -7.60
CA TRP A 30 12.25 3.97 -7.14
C TRP A 30 12.81 4.20 -5.73
N GLY A 31 13.41 3.16 -5.16
CA GLY A 31 13.92 3.18 -3.79
C GLY A 31 12.83 2.89 -2.75
N GLN A 32 13.11 3.16 -1.48
CA GLN A 32 12.20 2.84 -0.39
C GLN A 32 11.12 3.91 -0.20
N ILE A 33 9.96 3.50 0.32
CA ILE A 33 8.97 4.44 0.85
C ILE A 33 9.51 4.96 2.20
N PRO A 34 9.70 6.27 2.38
CA PRO A 34 10.24 6.85 3.60
C PRO A 34 9.27 6.69 4.78
N ASP A 35 9.80 6.38 5.97
CA ASP A 35 9.02 6.28 7.21
C ASP A 35 8.29 7.60 7.52
N GLU A 36 8.83 8.72 7.05
CA GLU A 36 8.25 10.06 7.18
C GLU A 36 6.85 10.20 6.59
N LEU A 37 6.45 9.35 5.64
CA LEU A 37 5.09 9.33 5.09
C LEU A 37 4.04 9.10 6.19
N GLY A 38 4.40 8.40 7.27
CA GLY A 38 3.54 8.20 8.44
C GLY A 38 3.20 9.48 9.22
N ASN A 39 3.83 10.62 8.92
CA ASN A 39 3.50 11.92 9.54
C ASN A 39 2.36 12.66 8.82
N CYS A 40 1.94 12.20 7.64
CA CYS A 40 0.83 12.77 6.88
C CYS A 40 -0.52 12.32 7.44
N VAL A 41 -0.79 12.56 8.72
CA VAL A 41 -1.94 11.99 9.46
C VAL A 41 -3.33 12.33 8.89
N SER A 42 -3.42 13.33 8.01
CA SER A 42 -4.66 13.69 7.30
C SER A 42 -4.92 12.87 6.04
N LEU A 43 -4.02 11.96 5.67
CA LEU A 43 -4.09 11.21 4.43
C LEU A 43 -5.26 10.21 4.46
N THR A 44 -6.10 10.29 3.45
CA THR A 44 -7.25 9.41 3.19
C THR A 44 -7.00 8.49 2.00
N GLU A 45 -6.19 8.92 1.02
CA GLU A 45 -5.88 8.10 -0.15
C GLU A 45 -4.37 8.10 -0.46
N LEU A 46 -3.83 6.89 -0.65
CA LEU A 46 -2.43 6.68 -1.05
C LEU A 46 -2.37 5.75 -2.27
N SER A 47 -1.93 6.26 -3.41
CA SER A 47 -1.76 5.49 -4.65
C SER A 47 -0.31 5.61 -5.14
N LEU A 48 0.45 4.52 -4.98
CA LEU A 48 1.84 4.37 -5.40
C LEU A 48 2.02 3.24 -6.42
N ASN A 49 0.93 2.64 -6.88
CA ASN A 49 0.95 1.51 -7.79
C ASN A 49 1.64 1.80 -9.12
N ASP A 50 2.14 0.77 -9.80
CA ASP A 50 2.84 0.88 -11.08
C ASP A 50 4.06 1.81 -11.01
N ASN A 51 4.96 1.51 -10.08
CA ASN A 51 6.25 2.19 -9.91
C ASN A 51 7.34 1.13 -9.70
N ARG A 52 8.51 1.53 -9.20
CA ARG A 52 9.64 0.65 -8.89
C ARG A 52 10.10 0.82 -7.44
N PHE A 53 9.16 1.15 -6.53
CA PHE A 53 9.47 1.21 -5.10
C PHE A 53 9.89 -0.17 -4.62
N SER A 54 10.85 -0.22 -3.70
CA SER A 54 11.44 -1.46 -3.21
C SER A 54 11.70 -1.44 -1.71
N GLY A 55 11.93 -2.63 -1.14
CA GLY A 55 12.14 -2.79 0.29
C GLY A 55 10.82 -2.88 1.09
N PRO A 56 10.90 -2.90 2.44
CA PRO A 56 9.73 -3.13 3.27
C PRO A 56 8.75 -1.96 3.22
N VAL A 57 7.46 -2.24 3.30
CA VAL A 57 6.45 -1.20 3.56
C VAL A 57 6.66 -0.64 4.97
N PRO A 58 6.78 0.69 5.14
CA PRO A 58 7.13 1.29 6.42
C PRO A 58 6.02 1.13 7.46
N GLN A 59 6.39 0.69 8.66
CA GLN A 59 5.45 0.45 9.76
C GLN A 59 4.74 1.74 10.20
N SER A 60 5.35 2.90 9.95
CA SER A 60 4.79 4.21 10.25
C SER A 60 3.46 4.50 9.52
N LEU A 61 3.11 3.77 8.45
CA LEU A 61 1.79 3.89 7.83
C LEU A 61 0.65 3.49 8.77
N SER A 62 0.92 2.74 9.84
CA SER A 62 -0.07 2.47 10.90
C SER A 62 -0.55 3.73 11.62
N ASN A 63 0.20 4.84 11.56
CA ASN A 63 -0.21 6.13 12.13
C ASN A 63 -1.29 6.83 11.31
N LEU A 64 -1.48 6.43 10.05
CA LEU A 64 -2.39 7.08 9.11
C LEU A 64 -3.82 6.52 9.29
N ILE A 65 -4.40 6.80 10.46
CA ILE A 65 -5.71 6.26 10.88
C ILE A 65 -6.87 6.71 9.99
N LEU A 66 -6.69 7.75 9.19
CA LEU A 66 -7.71 8.26 8.26
C LEU A 66 -7.62 7.63 6.86
N LEU A 67 -6.62 6.79 6.57
CA LEU A 67 -6.50 6.16 5.26
C LEU A 67 -7.70 5.27 4.94
N GLU A 68 -8.38 5.52 3.83
CA GLU A 68 -9.53 4.76 3.35
C GLU A 68 -9.18 3.91 2.11
N SER A 69 -8.22 4.37 1.30
CA SER A 69 -7.72 3.66 0.13
C SER A 69 -6.19 3.64 0.09
N VAL A 70 -5.63 2.47 -0.23
CA VAL A 70 -4.18 2.22 -0.35
C VAL A 70 -3.93 1.32 -1.56
N GLN A 71 -3.21 1.84 -2.56
CA GLN A 71 -2.82 1.11 -3.76
C GLN A 71 -1.30 1.06 -3.88
N LEU A 72 -0.71 -0.13 -3.70
CA LEU A 72 0.74 -0.38 -3.69
C LEU A 72 1.18 -1.43 -4.71
N SER A 73 0.25 -2.00 -5.47
CA SER A 73 0.51 -3.06 -6.46
C SER A 73 1.49 -2.63 -7.57
N PHE A 74 2.04 -3.60 -8.28
CA PHE A 74 3.04 -3.39 -9.34
C PHE A 74 4.24 -2.57 -8.86
N ASN A 75 4.87 -3.02 -7.77
CA ASN A 75 6.14 -2.52 -7.25
C ASN A 75 7.04 -3.69 -6.80
N ASP A 76 8.27 -3.41 -6.34
CA ASP A 76 9.20 -4.40 -5.75
C ASP A 76 9.16 -4.38 -4.20
N LEU A 77 7.99 -4.08 -3.61
CA LEU A 77 7.80 -3.93 -2.15
C LEU A 77 7.81 -5.29 -1.43
N THR A 78 8.24 -5.28 -0.17
CA THR A 78 8.29 -6.48 0.68
C THR A 78 7.73 -6.21 2.08
N GLY A 79 7.73 -7.23 2.94
CA GLY A 79 7.33 -7.10 4.35
C GLY A 79 5.89 -7.56 4.61
N SER A 80 5.31 -7.09 5.71
CA SER A 80 3.92 -7.38 6.11
C SER A 80 3.14 -6.10 6.25
N LEU A 81 1.85 -6.11 5.91
CA LEU A 81 0.89 -5.02 6.10
C LEU A 81 -0.02 -5.24 7.30
N ASP A 82 0.21 -6.31 8.07
CA ASP A 82 -0.64 -6.67 9.21
C ASP A 82 -0.67 -5.56 10.26
N PHE A 83 0.39 -4.75 10.36
CA PHE A 83 0.43 -3.60 11.26
C PHE A 83 -0.58 -2.51 10.90
N ILE A 84 -0.90 -2.31 9.62
CA ILE A 84 -1.89 -1.31 9.19
C ILE A 84 -3.28 -1.76 9.62
N CYS A 85 -3.53 -3.07 9.61
CA CYS A 85 -4.83 -3.62 9.92
C CYS A 85 -5.01 -3.92 11.41
N ALA A 86 -3.93 -4.25 12.12
CA ALA A 86 -3.93 -4.43 13.57
C ALA A 86 -4.08 -3.10 14.33
N SER A 87 -3.66 -1.96 13.76
CA SER A 87 -3.75 -0.66 14.42
C SER A 87 -5.11 0.02 14.27
N ARG A 88 -6.03 -0.52 13.46
CA ARG A 88 -7.30 0.14 13.14
C ARG A 88 -8.48 -0.42 13.94
N PRO A 89 -9.36 0.45 14.47
CA PRO A 89 -10.58 0.02 15.12
C PRO A 89 -11.60 -0.51 14.10
N SER A 90 -12.48 -1.41 14.54
CA SER A 90 -13.42 -2.15 13.68
C SER A 90 -14.46 -1.26 12.97
N ASP A 91 -14.62 -0.01 13.42
CA ASP A 91 -15.51 1.01 12.87
C ASP A 91 -14.87 1.86 11.75
N ASN A 92 -13.59 1.63 11.44
CA ASN A 92 -12.86 2.33 10.39
C ASN A 92 -11.99 1.37 9.55
N PRO A 93 -12.62 0.42 8.81
CA PRO A 93 -11.91 -0.47 7.90
C PRO A 93 -11.31 0.31 6.72
N ILE A 94 -10.21 -0.19 6.16
CA ILE A 94 -9.74 0.30 4.85
C ILE A 94 -10.69 -0.28 3.80
N ASN A 95 -11.36 0.62 3.07
CA ASN A 95 -12.40 0.25 2.11
C ASN A 95 -11.79 -0.27 0.81
N ASP A 96 -10.59 0.18 0.46
CA ASP A 96 -9.94 -0.17 -0.80
C ASP A 96 -8.44 -0.36 -0.62
N PHE A 97 -8.02 -1.57 -0.21
CA PHE A 97 -6.62 -1.94 -0.07
C PHE A 97 -6.20 -2.89 -1.19
N VAL A 98 -5.25 -2.45 -2.03
CA VAL A 98 -4.70 -3.17 -3.18
C VAL A 98 -3.17 -3.22 -3.08
N SER A 99 -2.59 -4.42 -3.04
CA SER A 99 -1.13 -4.60 -3.08
C SER A 99 -0.76 -5.95 -3.69
N ASP A 100 0.49 -6.09 -4.14
CA ASP A 100 1.02 -7.38 -4.60
C ASP A 100 1.23 -8.29 -3.39
N CYS A 101 0.35 -9.28 -3.24
CA CYS A 101 0.34 -10.21 -2.11
C CYS A 101 0.78 -11.62 -2.53
N GLY A 102 1.57 -12.31 -1.70
CA GLY A 102 2.04 -13.67 -1.98
C GLY A 102 2.76 -14.35 -0.79
N GLN A 103 3.29 -15.57 -0.99
CA GLN A 103 3.88 -16.41 0.08
C GLN A 103 5.39 -16.23 0.29
N GLY A 104 6.02 -15.22 -0.29
CA GLY A 104 7.44 -14.92 -0.09
C GLY A 104 8.38 -15.93 -0.77
N ALA A 105 7.89 -16.75 -1.71
CA ALA A 105 8.72 -17.77 -2.36
C ALA A 105 9.81 -17.17 -3.28
N GLU A 106 9.63 -15.94 -3.77
CA GLU A 106 10.61 -15.20 -4.57
C GLU A 106 11.13 -13.90 -3.90
N GLY A 107 10.79 -13.67 -2.62
CA GLY A 107 11.34 -12.56 -1.83
C GLY A 107 10.86 -11.14 -2.20
N LYS A 108 9.82 -11.02 -3.04
CA LYS A 108 9.28 -9.74 -3.55
C LYS A 108 7.79 -9.51 -3.25
N GLU A 109 7.25 -10.21 -2.28
CA GLU A 109 5.81 -10.22 -2.01
C GLU A 109 5.51 -9.62 -0.64
N VAL A 110 4.39 -8.92 -0.54
CA VAL A 110 3.91 -8.33 0.70
C VAL A 110 2.91 -9.29 1.37
N LEU A 111 3.13 -9.62 2.64
CA LEU A 111 2.18 -10.38 3.44
C LEU A 111 1.04 -9.45 3.89
N CYS A 112 -0.22 -9.78 3.65
CA CYS A 112 -1.34 -8.87 3.98
C CYS A 112 -2.57 -9.62 4.47
N GLY A 113 -2.87 -9.64 5.76
CA GLY A 113 -4.06 -10.32 6.31
C GLY A 113 -5.43 -9.68 6.04
N CYS A 114 -5.49 -8.52 5.37
CA CYS A 114 -6.68 -7.64 5.32
C CYS A 114 -6.94 -6.99 3.94
N CYS A 115 -6.28 -7.45 2.89
CA CYS A 115 -6.43 -6.90 1.54
C CYS A 115 -7.79 -7.27 0.91
N ASN A 116 -8.52 -6.28 0.37
CA ASN A 116 -9.84 -6.48 -0.28
C ASN A 116 -9.69 -7.05 -1.70
N VAL A 117 -8.64 -6.66 -2.42
CA VAL A 117 -8.30 -7.21 -3.74
C VAL A 117 -6.87 -7.76 -3.71
N CYS A 118 -6.75 -9.05 -3.98
CA CYS A 118 -5.50 -9.72 -4.30
C CYS A 118 -5.68 -10.50 -5.61
N CYS A 119 -4.88 -10.20 -6.64
CA CYS A 119 -4.61 -11.05 -7.83
C CYS A 119 -3.75 -10.26 -8.84
N HIS A 120 -2.77 -10.82 -9.55
CA HIS A 120 -2.93 -11.96 -10.48
C HIS A 120 -1.59 -12.70 -10.77
N SER A 121 -1.72 -14.03 -10.96
CA SER A 121 -0.72 -15.07 -11.20
C SER A 121 0.29 -14.85 -12.35
N ILE A 122 1.51 -15.37 -12.19
CA ILE A 122 2.19 -16.09 -13.28
C ILE A 122 2.63 -17.46 -12.75
N SER A 123 1.86 -18.49 -13.10
CA SER A 123 2.15 -19.93 -12.97
C SER A 123 2.70 -20.47 -11.64
N THR A 124 1.92 -21.35 -11.03
CA THR A 124 2.31 -22.31 -9.97
C THR A 124 2.66 -21.72 -8.60
N GLY A 125 1.64 -21.39 -7.81
CA GLY A 125 1.70 -21.54 -6.34
C GLY A 125 1.93 -20.28 -5.54
N GLY A 126 0.85 -19.55 -5.26
CA GLY A 126 0.80 -18.49 -4.25
C GLY A 126 -0.60 -17.90 -4.21
N SER A 127 -1.42 -18.30 -3.24
CA SER A 127 -2.76 -17.73 -3.03
C SER A 127 -2.93 -17.32 -1.57
N SER A 128 -3.11 -16.03 -1.32
CA SER A 128 -4.29 -15.43 -0.64
C SER A 128 -4.01 -13.99 -0.18
N CYS A 129 -4.93 -13.07 -0.49
CA CYS A 129 -5.88 -12.59 0.52
C CYS A 129 -7.23 -12.15 -0.04
N ARG A 130 -8.29 -12.45 0.70
CA ARG A 130 -9.68 -12.05 0.45
C ARG A 130 -10.13 -11.27 1.68
N SER A 131 -10.89 -10.20 1.48
CA SER A 131 -11.99 -9.88 2.40
C SER A 131 -13.29 -9.91 1.61
N ASN A 132 -13.99 -11.05 1.67
CA ASN A 132 -15.44 -10.99 1.72
C ASN A 132 -15.76 -10.25 3.04
N LEU A 133 -15.93 -8.93 2.97
CA LEU A 133 -17.06 -8.38 3.69
C LEU A 133 -18.28 -8.92 2.95
N ASP A 134 -18.91 -9.92 3.57
CA ASP A 134 -20.23 -10.39 3.20
C ASP A 134 -21.14 -9.16 3.05
N GLY A 135 -21.47 -8.85 1.80
CA GLY A 135 -22.03 -7.58 1.41
C GLY A 135 -21.93 -7.42 -0.10
N THR A 136 -22.60 -8.33 -0.80
CA THR A 136 -23.18 -8.21 -2.16
C THR A 136 -22.98 -6.86 -2.85
N PHE A 137 -22.72 -6.83 -4.16
CA PHE A 137 -23.40 -6.03 -5.21
C PHE A 137 -22.51 -5.90 -6.46
N PRO A 138 -23.09 -5.66 -7.66
CA PRO A 138 -24.11 -6.39 -8.41
C PRO A 138 -23.53 -7.39 -9.44
#